data_AF-A0A6A8KGI3-F1
#
_entry.id   AF-A0A6A8KGI3-F1
#
_cell.length_a   1.000
_cell.length_b   1.000
_cell.length_c   1.000
_cell.angle_alpha   90.00
_cell.angle_beta   90.00
_cell.angle_gamma   90.00
#
_symmetry.space_group_name_H-M   'P 1'
#
loop_
_entity.id
_entity.type
_entity.pdbx_description
1 polymer ?
#
loop_
_entity_poly.entity_id
_entity_poly.type
_entity_poly.pdbx_seq_one_letter_code
_entity_poly.pdbx_strand_id
1 'polypeptide(L)'
;MYYALFRISKNDPAPINPEQFANSVLGLNLKMLPLCSDGHILGLTVFQRCSFTATLEDGTKLVEVFMPRDIVIDSALAADRCTGCRNFTIAHEAAHQILADLFPNDYGKAVKCRGHIAYRERNGKPSWEEWQADTLAAELLMPTFLINAEIERVALTLPNGILYKSVSDPNYEKILEMARRIGVSWSAIRIRLQQMQVIKGKPIHCHPLDIIRFGE
;
A
#
# COMPACT_ATOMS: atom_id res chain seq x y z
N MET A 1 5.07 -7.38 17.62
CA MET A 1 5.55 -8.68 17.10
C MET A 1 6.61 -8.50 16.02
N TYR A 2 6.34 -7.83 14.88
CA TYR A 2 7.32 -7.61 13.78
C TYR A 2 8.66 -6.98 14.23
N TYR A 3 8.63 -5.79 14.85
CA TYR A 3 9.87 -5.11 15.30
C TYR A 3 10.65 -5.93 16.34
N ALA A 4 9.95 -6.71 17.18
CA ALA A 4 10.61 -7.60 18.13
C ALA A 4 11.26 -8.80 17.42
N LEU A 5 10.55 -9.40 16.45
CA LEU A 5 11.03 -10.53 15.65
C LEU A 5 12.32 -10.18 14.89
N PHE A 6 12.38 -8.97 14.33
CA PHE A 6 13.53 -8.48 13.56
C PHE A 6 14.51 -7.61 14.37
N ARG A 7 14.36 -7.57 15.69
CA ARG A 7 15.22 -6.81 16.61
C ARG A 7 15.39 -5.33 16.21
N ILE A 8 14.34 -4.75 15.61
CA ILE A 8 14.32 -3.35 15.21
C ILE A 8 14.07 -2.50 16.45
N SER A 9 14.88 -1.45 16.63
CA SER A 9 14.74 -0.51 17.73
C SER A 9 13.37 0.18 17.69
N LYS A 10 12.74 0.33 18.86
CA LYS A 10 11.55 1.18 18.98
C LYS A 10 11.89 2.68 18.92
N ASN A 11 13.13 3.05 19.22
CA ASN A 11 13.59 4.44 19.28
C ASN A 11 14.04 4.97 17.91
N ASP A 12 14.35 4.06 16.97
CA ASP A 12 14.62 4.38 15.57
C ASP A 12 13.98 3.28 14.72
N PRO A 13 12.65 3.32 14.54
CA PRO A 13 11.94 2.27 13.83
C PRO A 13 12.29 2.30 12.35
N ALA A 14 12.83 1.20 11.85
CA ALA A 14 13.01 1.00 10.42
C ALA A 14 11.66 0.81 9.71
N PRO A 15 11.53 1.23 8.43
CA PRO A 15 10.38 0.93 7.60
C PRO A 15 10.00 -0.55 7.60
N ILE A 16 8.71 -0.84 7.52
CA ILE A 16 8.21 -2.23 7.46
C ILE A 16 8.44 -2.76 6.05
N ASN A 17 9.19 -3.86 5.94
CA ASN A 17 9.26 -4.63 4.71
C ASN A 17 7.99 -5.49 4.58
N PRO A 18 7.09 -5.21 3.63
CA PRO A 18 5.81 -5.90 3.53
C PRO A 18 5.96 -7.36 3.09
N GLU A 19 6.97 -7.70 2.28
CA GLU A 19 7.25 -9.08 1.88
C GLU A 19 7.67 -9.92 3.09
N GLN A 20 8.59 -9.36 3.89
CA GLN A 20 9.05 -10.00 5.12
C GLN A 20 7.95 -10.09 6.18
N PHE A 21 7.08 -9.07 6.26
CA PHE A 21 5.91 -9.12 7.13
C PHE A 21 4.95 -10.24 6.69
N ALA A 22 4.59 -10.29 5.40
CA ALA A 22 3.72 -11.32 4.87
C ALA A 22 4.29 -12.73 5.06
N ASN A 23 5.56 -12.94 4.72
CA ASN A 23 6.17 -14.27 4.80
C ASN A 23 6.48 -14.69 6.24
N SER A 24 7.27 -13.89 6.96
CA SER A 24 7.86 -14.34 8.22
C SER A 24 6.98 -14.09 9.45
N VAL A 25 6.04 -13.14 9.39
CA VAL A 25 5.11 -12.87 10.50
C VAL A 25 3.77 -13.54 10.28
N LEU A 26 3.23 -13.43 9.06
CA LEU A 26 1.94 -14.04 8.76
C LEU A 26 2.10 -15.46 8.23
N GLY A 27 3.24 -15.89 7.68
CA GLY A 27 3.33 -17.23 7.06
C GLY A 27 2.56 -17.31 5.74
N LEU A 28 2.55 -16.23 4.96
CA LEU A 28 1.97 -16.15 3.62
C LEU A 28 3.04 -16.44 2.56
N ASN A 29 2.62 -17.01 1.44
CA ASN A 29 3.49 -17.24 0.28
C ASN A 29 3.27 -16.13 -0.73
N LEU A 30 4.25 -15.24 -0.85
CA LEU A 30 4.22 -14.19 -1.86
C LEU A 30 4.71 -14.73 -3.20
N LYS A 31 3.92 -14.54 -4.25
CA LYS A 31 4.26 -14.85 -5.64
C LYS A 31 4.15 -13.57 -6.48
N MET A 32 5.03 -13.41 -7.48
CA MET A 32 4.89 -12.36 -8.49
C MET A 32 4.69 -13.01 -9.85
N LEU A 33 3.53 -12.78 -10.45
CA LEU A 33 3.13 -13.38 -11.72
C LEU A 33 2.36 -12.36 -12.55
N PRO A 34 2.37 -12.46 -13.88
CA PRO A 34 1.49 -11.65 -14.72
C PRO A 34 0.04 -12.05 -14.44
N LEU A 35 -0.75 -11.12 -13.88
CA LEU A 35 -2.14 -11.37 -13.50
C LEU A 35 -3.11 -10.95 -14.60
N CYS A 36 -2.83 -9.83 -15.27
CA CYS A 36 -3.66 -9.36 -16.37
C CYS A 36 -2.83 -8.52 -17.37
N SER A 37 -3.02 -8.75 -18.66
CA SER A 37 -2.29 -8.05 -19.73
C SER A 37 -2.63 -6.55 -19.80
N ASP A 38 -3.82 -6.14 -19.38
CA ASP A 38 -4.23 -4.72 -19.32
C ASP A 38 -3.88 -4.03 -18.00
N GLY A 39 -3.31 -4.77 -17.03
CA GLY A 39 -2.92 -4.25 -15.71
C GLY A 39 -4.08 -3.82 -14.81
N HIS A 40 -5.31 -4.27 -15.09
CA HIS A 40 -6.46 -3.98 -14.24
C HIS A 40 -6.40 -4.69 -12.89
N ILE A 41 -5.86 -5.90 -12.81
CA ILE A 41 -5.65 -6.66 -11.57
C ILE A 41 -4.23 -6.37 -11.06
N LEU A 42 -4.10 -5.86 -9.84
CA LEU A 42 -2.82 -5.54 -9.21
C LEU A 42 -2.33 -6.64 -8.27
N GLY A 43 -3.28 -7.31 -7.61
CA GLY A 43 -3.00 -8.33 -6.61
C GLY A 43 -4.19 -9.25 -6.42
N LEU A 44 -3.90 -10.40 -5.82
CA LEU A 44 -4.90 -11.37 -5.42
C LEU A 44 -4.53 -12.10 -4.14
N THR A 45 -5.55 -12.41 -3.36
CA THR A 45 -5.43 -13.17 -2.11
C THR A 45 -6.14 -14.50 -2.24
N VAL A 46 -5.45 -15.61 -1.94
CA VAL A 46 -5.96 -16.97 -2.11
C VAL A 46 -6.37 -17.57 -0.77
N PHE A 47 -7.68 -17.79 -0.60
CA PHE A 47 -8.25 -18.37 0.62
C PHE A 47 -8.37 -19.90 0.54
N GLN A 48 -8.52 -20.43 -0.68
CA GLN A 48 -8.70 -21.85 -0.92
C GLN A 48 -7.97 -22.26 -2.19
N ARG A 49 -7.56 -23.54 -2.28
CA ARG A 49 -6.85 -24.06 -3.44
C ARG A 49 -7.67 -23.81 -4.71
N CYS A 50 -7.06 -23.21 -5.72
CA CYS A 50 -7.72 -22.91 -6.98
C CYS A 50 -6.74 -22.93 -8.15
N SER A 51 -7.26 -23.15 -9.35
CA SER A 51 -6.51 -22.99 -10.60
C SER A 51 -6.76 -21.60 -11.15
N PHE A 52 -5.69 -20.93 -11.54
CA PHE A 52 -5.69 -19.62 -12.16
C PHE A 52 -5.14 -19.73 -13.58
N THR A 53 -5.77 -19.01 -14.51
CA THR A 53 -5.30 -18.92 -15.89
C THR A 53 -5.23 -17.46 -16.31
N ALA A 54 -4.04 -17.00 -16.67
CA ALA A 54 -3.83 -15.70 -17.31
C ALA A 54 -3.37 -15.90 -18.76
N THR A 55 -3.80 -15.00 -19.64
CA THR A 55 -3.32 -14.96 -21.03
C THR A 55 -2.34 -13.80 -21.16
N LEU A 56 -1.10 -14.11 -21.54
CA LEU A 56 -0.04 -13.13 -21.79
C LEU A 56 -0.28 -12.41 -23.13
N GLU A 57 0.46 -11.34 -23.37
CA GLU A 57 0.32 -10.51 -24.59
C GLU A 57 0.58 -11.29 -25.90
N ASP A 58 1.47 -12.27 -25.86
CA ASP A 58 1.79 -13.15 -26.99
C ASP A 58 0.76 -14.28 -27.21
N GLY A 59 -0.30 -14.31 -26.39
CA GLY A 59 -1.34 -15.34 -26.41
C GLY A 59 -0.99 -16.60 -25.59
N THR A 60 0.19 -16.66 -24.98
CA THR A 60 0.58 -17.75 -24.08
C THR A 60 -0.35 -17.81 -22.87
N LYS A 61 -0.82 -19.01 -22.51
CA LYS A 61 -1.63 -19.23 -21.30
C LYS A 61 -0.73 -19.64 -20.15
N LEU A 62 -0.63 -18.79 -19.14
CA LEU A 62 -0.09 -19.16 -17.83
C LEU A 62 -1.19 -19.87 -17.05
N VAL A 63 -0.96 -21.13 -16.69
CA VAL A 63 -1.86 -21.91 -15.82
C VAL A 63 -1.10 -22.23 -14.55
N GLU A 64 -1.63 -21.78 -13.42
CA GLU A 64 -0.99 -21.94 -12.11
C GLU A 64 -2.01 -22.49 -11.11
N VAL A 65 -1.54 -23.31 -10.17
CA VAL A 65 -2.36 -23.78 -9.05
C VAL A 65 -1.91 -23.04 -7.80
N PHE A 66 -2.82 -22.22 -7.27
CA PHE A 66 -2.59 -21.53 -6.01
C PHE A 66 -3.08 -22.33 -4.82
N MET A 67 -2.34 -22.22 -3.73
CA MET A 67 -2.66 -22.84 -2.44
C MET A 67 -3.23 -21.79 -1.50
N PRO A 68 -4.00 -22.19 -0.46
CA PRO A 68 -4.37 -21.28 0.60
C PRO A 68 -3.12 -20.59 1.18
N ARG A 69 -3.25 -19.32 1.57
CA ARG A 69 -2.16 -18.46 2.05
C ARG A 69 -1.21 -17.95 0.96
N ASP A 70 -1.44 -18.27 -0.30
CA ASP A 70 -0.80 -17.55 -1.39
C ASP A 70 -1.37 -16.13 -1.48
N ILE A 71 -0.47 -15.15 -1.62
CA ILE A 71 -0.80 -13.82 -2.12
C ILE A 71 0.01 -13.62 -3.40
N VAL A 72 -0.64 -13.13 -4.45
CA VAL A 72 0.00 -13.00 -5.76
C VAL A 72 -0.10 -11.55 -6.20
N ILE A 73 1.02 -10.99 -6.60
CA ILE A 73 1.16 -9.60 -7.00
C ILE A 73 1.46 -9.55 -8.49
N ASP A 74 0.85 -8.61 -9.21
CA ASP A 74 1.13 -8.46 -10.63
C ASP A 74 2.62 -8.14 -10.87
N SER A 75 3.26 -8.91 -11.75
CA SER A 75 4.68 -8.78 -12.03
C SER A 75 5.09 -7.41 -12.58
N ALA A 76 4.18 -6.65 -13.19
CA ALA A 76 4.48 -5.29 -13.64
C ALA A 76 4.81 -4.33 -12.47
N LEU A 77 4.40 -4.67 -11.25
CA LEU A 77 4.75 -3.91 -10.04
C LEU A 77 6.19 -4.16 -9.54
N ALA A 78 6.93 -5.09 -10.16
CA ALA A 78 8.33 -5.34 -9.82
C ALA A 78 9.25 -4.14 -10.16
N ALA A 79 8.85 -3.28 -11.10
CA ALA A 79 9.63 -2.10 -11.48
C ALA A 79 9.85 -1.13 -10.30
N ASP A 80 11.06 -0.55 -10.19
CA ASP A 80 11.43 0.33 -9.07
C ASP A 80 10.48 1.52 -8.89
N ARG A 81 10.03 2.12 -10.00
CA ARG A 81 9.04 3.21 -10.01
C ARG A 81 7.70 2.84 -9.37
N CYS A 82 7.43 1.55 -9.22
CA CYS A 82 6.20 1.01 -8.65
C CYS A 82 6.35 0.61 -7.18
N THR A 83 7.49 0.87 -6.52
CA THR A 83 7.75 0.44 -5.12
C THR A 83 6.58 0.75 -4.17
N GLY A 84 6.08 1.98 -4.15
CA GLY A 84 4.95 2.34 -3.29
C GLY A 84 3.64 1.63 -3.63
N CYS A 85 3.41 1.35 -4.92
CA CYS A 85 2.25 0.58 -5.37
C CYS A 85 2.38 -0.90 -4.98
N ARG A 86 3.55 -1.51 -5.28
CA ARG A 86 3.90 -2.88 -4.92
C ARG A 86 3.74 -3.12 -3.43
N ASN A 87 4.36 -2.29 -2.60
CA ASN A 87 4.33 -2.44 -1.15
C ASN A 87 2.90 -2.34 -0.61
N PHE A 88 2.12 -1.39 -1.13
CA PHE A 88 0.71 -1.27 -0.76
C PHE A 88 -0.11 -2.48 -1.20
N THR A 89 0.10 -3.00 -2.42
CA THR A 89 -0.59 -4.21 -2.88
C THR A 89 -0.26 -5.39 -1.97
N ILE A 90 1.01 -5.63 -1.63
CA ILE A 90 1.39 -6.72 -0.72
C ILE A 90 0.70 -6.56 0.64
N ALA A 91 0.73 -5.36 1.22
CA ALA A 91 0.07 -5.10 2.50
C ALA A 91 -1.45 -5.25 2.43
N HIS A 92 -2.06 -4.90 1.29
CA HIS A 92 -3.48 -5.05 1.02
C HIS A 92 -3.88 -6.53 0.91
N GLU A 93 -3.16 -7.34 0.15
CA GLU A 93 -3.43 -8.78 0.09
C GLU A 93 -3.18 -9.48 1.44
N ALA A 94 -2.16 -9.04 2.18
CA ALA A 94 -1.92 -9.50 3.54
C ALA A 94 -3.07 -9.11 4.50
N ALA A 95 -3.64 -7.90 4.33
CA ALA A 95 -4.77 -7.42 5.11
C ALA A 95 -6.02 -8.27 4.86
N HIS A 96 -6.28 -8.67 3.62
CA HIS A 96 -7.36 -9.63 3.31
C HIS A 96 -7.22 -10.94 4.09
N GLN A 97 -6.00 -11.51 4.16
CA GLN A 97 -5.76 -12.73 4.95
C GLN A 97 -5.99 -12.51 6.45
N ILE A 98 -5.46 -11.41 7.01
CA ILE A 98 -5.68 -11.08 8.43
C ILE A 98 -7.17 -10.95 8.75
N LEU A 99 -7.92 -10.24 7.89
CA LEU A 99 -9.35 -10.00 8.10
C LEU A 99 -10.15 -11.30 7.96
N ALA A 100 -9.78 -12.19 7.03
CA ALA A 100 -10.37 -13.51 6.90
C ALA A 100 -10.08 -14.39 8.13
N ASP A 101 -8.86 -14.36 8.66
CA ASP A 101 -8.47 -15.12 9.86
C ASP A 101 -9.19 -14.60 11.12
N LEU A 102 -9.36 -13.28 11.26
CA LEU A 102 -10.02 -12.65 12.42
C LEU A 102 -11.54 -12.75 12.38
N PHE A 103 -12.13 -12.67 11.18
CA PHE A 103 -13.58 -12.64 10.99
C PHE A 103 -14.04 -13.70 9.96
N PRO A 104 -13.75 -15.00 10.20
CA PRO A 104 -13.95 -16.06 9.20
C PRO A 104 -15.42 -16.27 8.79
N ASN A 105 -16.35 -15.79 9.61
CA ASN A 105 -17.78 -15.88 9.34
C ASN A 105 -18.34 -14.63 8.65
N ASP A 106 -17.61 -13.52 8.61
CA ASP A 106 -18.14 -12.23 8.16
C ASP A 106 -17.35 -11.69 6.96
N TYR A 107 -16.04 -11.95 6.90
CA TYR A 107 -15.16 -11.50 5.82
C TYR A 107 -15.17 -12.49 4.66
N GLY A 108 -15.29 -11.99 3.42
CA GLY A 108 -15.25 -12.83 2.21
C GLY A 108 -16.58 -13.44 1.77
N LYS A 109 -17.64 -13.42 2.59
CA LYS A 109 -18.99 -13.89 2.18
C LYS A 109 -19.65 -13.00 1.12
N ALA A 110 -19.21 -11.74 0.98
CA ALA A 110 -19.75 -10.78 0.02
C ALA A 110 -18.88 -10.60 -1.25
N VAL A 111 -17.70 -11.24 -1.32
CA VAL A 111 -16.82 -11.13 -2.50
C VAL A 111 -17.42 -11.98 -3.62
N LYS A 112 -18.04 -11.31 -4.60
CA LYS A 112 -18.79 -11.89 -5.72
C LYS A 112 -17.97 -12.75 -6.70
N CYS A 113 -16.75 -13.12 -6.36
CA CYS A 113 -15.89 -14.02 -7.13
C CYS A 113 -15.71 -15.34 -6.38
N ARG A 114 -16.74 -16.20 -6.38
CA ARG A 114 -16.67 -17.63 -5.99
C ARG A 114 -15.67 -17.98 -4.85
N GLY A 115 -15.67 -17.26 -3.72
CA GLY A 115 -15.15 -17.70 -2.42
C GLY A 115 -13.69 -18.17 -2.29
N HIS A 116 -12.85 -18.10 -3.33
CA HIS A 116 -11.48 -18.64 -3.30
C HIS A 116 -10.39 -17.59 -3.53
N ILE A 117 -10.72 -16.46 -4.17
CA ILE A 117 -9.79 -15.37 -4.52
C ILE A 117 -10.46 -14.00 -4.30
N ALA A 118 -9.77 -13.04 -3.66
CA ALA A 118 -10.07 -11.61 -3.72
C ALA A 118 -9.15 -10.92 -4.74
N TYR A 119 -9.69 -9.98 -5.52
CA TYR A 119 -8.93 -9.25 -6.54
C TYR A 119 -8.86 -7.78 -6.18
N ARG A 120 -7.65 -7.24 -6.20
CA ARG A 120 -7.45 -5.80 -6.16
C ARG A 120 -7.44 -5.21 -7.56
N GLU A 121 -8.55 -4.60 -7.94
CA GLU A 121 -8.68 -3.91 -9.23
C GLU A 121 -8.20 -2.45 -9.14
N ARG A 122 -7.46 -1.97 -10.14
CA ARG A 122 -6.95 -0.58 -10.17
C ARG A 122 -8.07 0.47 -10.11
N ASN A 123 -9.21 0.19 -10.75
CA ASN A 123 -10.37 1.08 -10.83
C ASN A 123 -11.66 0.37 -10.37
N GLY A 124 -11.55 -0.58 -9.43
CA GLY A 124 -12.67 -1.38 -8.95
C GLY A 124 -13.77 -0.53 -8.30
N LYS A 125 -15.00 -1.05 -8.30
CA LYS A 125 -16.09 -0.41 -7.53
C LYS A 125 -15.77 -0.52 -6.04
N PRO A 126 -15.92 0.56 -5.25
CA PRO A 126 -15.67 0.51 -3.82
C PRO A 126 -16.58 -0.54 -3.16
N SER A 127 -15.98 -1.50 -2.47
CA SER A 127 -16.68 -2.42 -1.57
C SER A 127 -16.23 -2.15 -0.13
N TRP A 128 -17.03 -2.62 0.83
CA TRP A 128 -16.69 -2.50 2.24
C TRP A 128 -15.42 -3.30 2.56
N GLU A 129 -15.28 -4.48 1.97
CA GLU A 129 -14.16 -5.39 2.19
C GLU A 129 -12.84 -4.82 1.66
N GLU A 130 -12.85 -4.23 0.46
CA GLU A 130 -11.69 -3.54 -0.14
C GLU A 130 -11.32 -2.30 0.69
N TRP A 131 -12.33 -1.56 1.17
CA TRP A 131 -12.09 -0.41 2.07
C TRP A 131 -11.45 -0.85 3.39
N GLN A 132 -11.89 -1.96 3.98
CA GLN A 132 -11.27 -2.52 5.19
C GLN A 132 -9.83 -2.94 4.92
N ALA A 133 -9.57 -3.63 3.80
CA ALA A 133 -8.23 -4.06 3.41
C ALA A 133 -7.31 -2.86 3.16
N ASP A 134 -7.75 -1.85 2.41
CA ASP A 134 -7.02 -0.61 2.18
C ASP A 134 -6.68 0.12 3.48
N THR A 135 -7.66 0.21 4.39
CA THR A 135 -7.48 0.86 5.70
C THR A 135 -6.43 0.13 6.53
N LEU A 136 -6.55 -1.20 6.63
CA LEU A 136 -5.59 -2.01 7.37
C LEU A 136 -4.20 -1.99 6.71
N ALA A 137 -4.11 -2.06 5.38
CA ALA A 137 -2.84 -1.98 4.65
C ALA A 137 -2.10 -0.66 4.93
N ALA A 138 -2.83 0.46 4.94
CA ALA A 138 -2.26 1.77 5.27
C ALA A 138 -1.72 1.80 6.71
N GLU A 139 -2.46 1.24 7.68
CA GLU A 139 -2.02 1.11 9.07
C GLU A 139 -0.80 0.19 9.24
N LEU A 140 -0.76 -0.90 8.48
CA LEU A 140 0.35 -1.86 8.48
C LEU A 140 1.64 -1.22 7.94
N LEU A 141 1.56 -0.45 6.86
CA LEU A 141 2.74 0.21 6.28
C LEU A 141 3.17 1.47 7.02
N MET A 142 2.21 2.20 7.59
CA MET A 142 2.43 3.50 8.19
C MET A 142 1.86 3.58 9.61
N PRO A 143 2.29 2.71 10.54
CA PRO A 143 1.81 2.77 11.92
C PRO A 143 2.22 4.10 12.56
N THR A 144 1.38 4.62 13.46
CA THR A 144 1.54 5.96 14.05
C THR A 144 2.94 6.20 14.61
N PHE A 145 3.53 5.23 15.31
CA PHE A 145 4.87 5.39 15.89
C PHE A 145 5.97 5.55 14.82
N LEU A 146 5.87 4.87 13.67
CA LEU A 146 6.82 4.99 12.58
C LEU A 146 6.69 6.37 11.92
N ILE A 147 5.46 6.82 11.69
CA ILE A 147 5.22 8.15 11.13
C ILE A 147 5.72 9.25 12.06
N ASN A 148 5.50 9.13 13.37
CA ASN A 148 6.03 10.10 14.34
C ASN A 148 7.56 10.14 14.33
N ALA A 149 8.23 8.98 14.30
CA ALA A 149 9.68 8.93 14.19
C ALA A 149 10.20 9.57 12.88
N GLU A 150 9.51 9.36 11.76
CA GLU A 150 9.88 9.99 10.49
C GLU A 150 9.64 11.50 10.48
N ILE A 151 8.58 11.98 11.14
CA ILE A 151 8.31 13.42 11.34
C ILE A 151 9.45 14.07 12.12
N GLU A 152 9.89 13.44 13.21
CA GLU A 152 11.02 13.90 14.02
C GLU A 152 12.32 13.88 13.21
N ARG A 153 12.58 12.79 12.49
CA ARG A 153 13.79 12.58 11.68
C ARG A 153 14.00 13.66 10.62
N VAL A 154 12.94 14.05 9.91
CA VAL A 154 13.03 15.11 8.88
C VAL A 154 12.76 16.51 9.43
N ALA A 155 12.54 16.63 10.74
CA ALA A 155 12.13 17.86 11.40
C ALA A 155 10.95 18.53 10.66
N LEU A 156 9.88 17.77 10.39
CA LEU A 156 8.71 18.28 9.70
C LEU A 156 7.98 19.28 10.62
N THR A 157 7.90 20.55 10.19
CA THR A 157 7.27 21.62 10.98
C THR A 157 6.19 22.30 10.16
N LEU A 158 4.94 22.11 10.56
CA LEU A 158 3.77 22.72 9.92
C LEU A 158 2.92 23.45 10.97
N PRO A 159 3.32 24.65 11.43
CA PRO A 159 2.67 25.34 12.55
C PRO A 159 1.18 25.62 12.33
N ASN A 160 0.75 25.79 11.08
CA ASN A 160 -0.65 26.02 10.70
C ASN A 160 -1.31 24.80 10.04
N GLY A 161 -0.60 23.67 9.92
CA GLY A 161 -1.03 22.45 9.25
C GLY A 161 -1.24 22.59 7.73
N ILE A 162 -0.75 23.65 7.10
CA ILE A 162 -0.91 23.91 5.65
C ILE A 162 0.33 23.42 4.90
N LEU A 163 0.11 22.55 3.92
CA LEU A 163 1.14 22.08 2.99
C LEU A 163 0.95 22.73 1.63
N TYR A 164 1.99 23.39 1.10
CA TYR A 164 1.99 23.91 -0.26
C TYR A 164 2.58 22.88 -1.21
N LYS A 165 1.99 22.72 -2.41
CA LYS A 165 2.58 21.89 -3.47
C LYS A 165 3.47 22.78 -4.33
N SER A 166 4.58 23.20 -3.75
CA SER A 166 5.59 24.04 -4.40
C SER A 166 6.97 23.50 -4.07
N VAL A 167 7.88 23.58 -5.04
CA VAL A 167 9.31 23.27 -4.83
C VAL A 167 9.96 24.19 -3.80
N SER A 168 9.33 25.34 -3.52
CA SER A 168 9.77 26.31 -2.53
C SER A 168 9.36 25.96 -1.10
N ASP A 169 8.43 25.02 -0.90
CA ASP A 169 8.03 24.55 0.43
C ASP A 169 8.93 23.37 0.85
N PRO A 170 9.87 23.57 1.80
CA PRO A 170 10.77 22.50 2.22
C PRO A 170 10.03 21.32 2.86
N ASN A 171 8.80 21.52 3.36
CA ASN A 171 8.00 20.43 3.91
C ASN A 171 7.47 19.48 2.84
N TYR A 172 7.29 19.95 1.60
CA TYR A 172 6.90 19.09 0.48
C TYR A 172 8.00 18.06 0.18
N GLU A 173 9.26 18.49 0.10
CA GLU A 173 10.39 17.59 -0.13
C GLU A 173 10.65 16.67 1.07
N LYS A 174 10.49 17.16 2.30
CA LYS A 174 10.56 16.31 3.51
C LYS A 174 9.54 15.17 3.46
N ILE A 175 8.30 15.44 3.04
CA ILE A 175 7.26 14.40 2.91
C ILE A 175 7.60 13.43 1.77
N LEU A 176 8.17 13.91 0.65
CA LEU A 176 8.68 13.04 -0.40
C LEU A 176 9.80 12.13 0.09
N GLU A 177 10.71 12.66 0.90
CA GLU A 177 11.79 11.89 1.52
C GLU A 177 11.25 10.81 2.46
N MET A 178 10.30 11.16 3.34
CA MET A 178 9.61 10.20 4.19
C MET A 178 8.92 9.11 3.36
N ALA A 179 8.19 9.48 2.30
CA ALA A 179 7.53 8.52 1.41
C ALA A 179 8.53 7.55 0.77
N ARG A 180 9.67 8.07 0.29
CA ARG A 180 10.75 7.28 -0.32
C ARG A 180 11.36 6.31 0.68
N ARG A 181 11.64 6.77 1.90
CA ARG A 181 12.21 5.93 2.97
C ARG A 181 11.25 4.84 3.43
N ILE A 182 9.97 5.18 3.65
CA ILE A 182 8.95 4.22 4.06
C ILE A 182 8.61 3.25 2.91
N GLY A 183 8.81 3.66 1.65
CA GLY A 183 8.47 2.87 0.48
C GLY A 183 6.98 2.93 0.16
N VAL A 184 6.35 4.11 0.30
CA VAL A 184 4.94 4.37 -0.05
C VAL A 184 4.83 5.51 -1.06
N SER A 185 3.66 5.66 -1.68
CA SER A 185 3.42 6.81 -2.55
C SER A 185 3.29 8.11 -1.75
N TRP A 186 3.61 9.24 -2.38
CA TRP A 186 3.36 10.57 -1.79
C TRP A 186 1.89 10.75 -1.39
N SER A 187 0.98 10.26 -2.22
CA SER A 187 -0.46 10.32 -1.93
C SER A 187 -0.82 9.55 -0.66
N ALA A 188 -0.26 8.36 -0.47
CA ALA A 188 -0.52 7.52 0.71
C ALA A 188 -0.03 8.19 2.00
N ILE A 189 1.22 8.66 2.04
CA ILE A 189 1.75 9.32 3.24
C ILE A 189 1.00 10.63 3.54
N ARG A 190 0.58 11.37 2.51
CA ARG A 190 -0.23 12.58 2.70
C ARG A 190 -1.56 12.25 3.35
N ILE A 191 -2.27 11.24 2.87
CA ILE A 191 -3.55 10.80 3.46
C ILE A 191 -3.33 10.40 4.92
N ARG A 192 -2.25 9.67 5.20
CA ARG A 192 -1.90 9.26 6.57
C ARG A 192 -1.64 10.45 7.49
N LEU A 193 -0.86 11.42 7.04
CA LEU A 193 -0.59 12.65 7.79
C LEU A 193 -1.87 13.48 8.02
N GLN A 194 -2.83 13.43 7.08
CA GLN A 194 -4.16 14.03 7.27
C GLN A 194 -5.00 13.30 8.31
N GLN A 195 -5.01 11.97 8.28
CA GLN A 195 -5.69 11.14 9.29
C GLN A 195 -5.13 11.38 10.70
N MET A 196 -3.80 11.58 10.79
CA MET A 196 -3.11 11.94 12.02
C MET A 196 -3.21 13.43 12.39
N GLN A 197 -3.97 14.23 11.62
CA GLN A 197 -4.17 15.67 11.83
C GLN A 197 -2.88 16.51 11.83
N VAL A 198 -1.78 15.98 11.28
CA VAL A 198 -0.51 16.71 11.07
C VAL A 198 -0.66 17.74 9.94
N ILE A 199 -1.48 17.40 8.94
CA ILE A 199 -1.82 18.28 7.81
C ILE A 199 -3.34 18.42 7.76
N LYS A 200 -3.84 19.62 7.48
CA LYS A 200 -5.27 19.87 7.31
C LYS A 200 -5.85 19.12 6.08
N GLY A 201 -7.12 18.74 6.16
CA GLY A 201 -7.92 18.32 4.99
C GLY A 201 -8.00 19.46 3.96
N LYS A 202 -8.10 19.14 2.65
CA LYS A 202 -7.81 20.01 1.47
C LYS A 202 -8.15 21.52 1.61
N PRO A 203 -7.33 22.45 1.06
CA PRO A 203 -6.68 22.35 -0.26
C PRO A 203 -5.16 22.32 -0.29
N ILE A 204 -4.65 21.76 -1.40
CA ILE A 204 -3.29 21.94 -1.88
C ILE A 204 -3.24 23.33 -2.52
N HIS A 205 -2.55 24.27 -1.90
CA HIS A 205 -2.39 25.60 -2.46
C HIS A 205 -1.18 25.64 -3.41
N CYS A 206 -1.37 26.24 -4.58
CA CYS A 206 -0.26 26.78 -5.34
C CYS A 206 0.34 27.92 -4.51
N HIS A 207 1.67 28.00 -4.43
CA HIS A 207 2.27 29.13 -3.72
C HIS A 207 1.87 30.43 -4.45
N PRO A 208 1.51 31.52 -3.75
CA PRO A 208 1.11 32.78 -4.41
C PRO A 208 2.16 33.31 -5.40
N LEU A 209 3.45 33.04 -5.15
CA LEU A 209 4.55 33.41 -6.06
C LEU A 209 4.68 32.50 -7.29
N ASP A 210 4.07 31.31 -7.30
CA ASP A 210 4.06 30.41 -8.48
C ASP A 210 3.09 30.94 -9.56
N ILE A 211 2.17 31.85 -9.21
CA ILE A 211 1.25 32.51 -10.15
C ILE A 211 1.97 33.59 -10.97
N ILE A 212 3.10 34.12 -10.48
CA ILE A 212 3.87 35.17 -11.17
C ILE A 212 4.76 34.59 -12.29
N ARG A 213 4.92 33.26 -12.37
CA ARG A 213 5.79 32.61 -13.37
C ARG A 213 5.08 31.99 -14.58
N PHE A 214 3.76 32.12 -14.70
CA PHE A 214 3.01 31.74 -15.91
C PHE A 214 2.50 32.97 -16.68
N GLY A 215 3.39 33.94 -16.86
CA GLY A 215 3.21 35.07 -17.75
C GLY A 215 4.45 35.22 -18.63
N GLU A 216 4.65 34.26 -19.54
CA GLU A 216 5.33 34.37 -20.84
C GLU A 216 5.28 33.00 -21.55
#